data_AF-A0A924C687-F1
#
_entry.id   AF-A0A924C687-F1
#
_cell.length_a   1.000
_cell.length_b   1.000
_cell.length_c   1.000
_cell.angle_alpha   90.00
_cell.angle_beta   90.00
_cell.angle_gamma   90.00
#
_symmetry.space_group_name_H-M   'P 1'
#
loop_
_entity.id
_entity.type
_entity.pdbx_description
1 polymer ?
#
loop_
_entity_poly.entity_id
_entity_poly.type
_entity_poly.pdbx_seq_one_letter_code
_entity_poly.pdbx_strand_id
1 'polypeptide(L)'
;MLTVDAALSRLTDALAAAKGAGADAADAVYVGDASTSVSVRLGVLEDIGRSEGEEIGLRVFVGTRSASVSTSDLSPAAITAVVGRAVAMAREAPADDFAGLAPADRLMIGAAPDLDLDDGGDPAGDTLKALAVAAEDAARAVPGITNSEGGGASAGRAVIALATSGGFARGYRGTSYGVSASVIAG
;
A
#
# COMPACT_ATOMS: atom_id res chain seq x y z
N MET A 1 0.64 -9.57 7.31
CA MET A 1 1.06 -9.25 5.94
C MET A 1 1.47 -10.50 5.19
N LEU A 2 0.92 -10.71 4.00
CA LEU A 2 1.33 -11.78 3.08
C LEU A 2 2.75 -11.56 2.55
N THR A 3 3.41 -12.65 2.16
CA THR A 3 4.60 -12.55 1.30
C THR A 3 4.20 -12.17 -0.12
N VAL A 4 5.14 -11.69 -0.93
CA VAL A 4 4.89 -11.40 -2.36
C VAL A 4 4.30 -12.62 -3.07
N ASP A 5 4.86 -13.81 -2.88
CA ASP A 5 4.36 -15.03 -3.52
C ASP A 5 2.94 -15.40 -3.06
N ALA A 6 2.66 -15.28 -1.76
CA ALA A 6 1.33 -15.55 -1.21
C ALA A 6 0.31 -14.54 -1.72
N ALA A 7 0.68 -13.26 -1.81
CA ALA A 7 -0.15 -12.20 -2.39
C ALA A 7 -0.43 -12.49 -3.87
N LEU A 8 0.58 -12.80 -4.68
CA LEU A 8 0.42 -13.14 -6.09
C LEU A 8 -0.48 -14.37 -6.29
N SER A 9 -0.36 -15.39 -5.43
CA SER A 9 -1.27 -16.54 -5.45
C SER A 9 -2.71 -16.10 -5.22
N ARG A 10 -2.97 -15.26 -4.22
CA ARG A 10 -4.32 -14.75 -3.91
C ARG A 10 -4.90 -13.90 -5.04
N LEU A 11 -4.08 -13.04 -5.65
CA LEU A 11 -4.51 -12.24 -6.80
C LEU A 11 -4.84 -13.13 -7.99
N THR A 12 -4.03 -14.17 -8.24
CA THR A 12 -4.28 -15.13 -9.33
C THR A 12 -5.61 -15.87 -9.12
N ASP A 13 -5.89 -16.31 -7.89
CA ASP A 13 -7.17 -16.95 -7.54
C ASP A 13 -8.36 -16.01 -7.79
N ALA A 14 -8.24 -14.74 -7.36
CA ALA A 14 -9.27 -13.72 -7.56
C ALA A 14 -9.53 -13.43 -9.05
N LEU A 15 -8.45 -13.33 -9.84
CA LEU A 15 -8.54 -13.11 -11.29
C LEU A 15 -9.17 -14.30 -12.01
N ALA A 16 -8.82 -15.53 -11.63
CA ALA A 16 -9.43 -16.74 -12.15
C ALA A 16 -10.94 -16.79 -11.84
N ALA A 17 -11.32 -16.44 -10.60
CA ALA A 17 -12.72 -16.32 -10.20
C ALA A 17 -13.45 -15.24 -11.02
N ALA A 18 -12.83 -14.08 -11.26
CA ALA A 18 -13.41 -13.01 -12.06
C ALA A 18 -13.66 -13.43 -13.52
N LYS A 19 -12.69 -14.10 -14.13
CA LYS A 19 -12.84 -14.71 -15.46
C LYS A 19 -13.99 -15.74 -15.48
N GLY A 20 -14.05 -16.62 -14.47
CA GLY A 20 -15.12 -17.61 -14.33
C GLY A 20 -16.51 -17.01 -14.12
N ALA A 21 -16.60 -15.84 -13.47
CA ALA A 21 -17.85 -15.10 -13.26
C ALA A 21 -18.31 -14.30 -14.50
N GLY A 22 -17.51 -14.25 -15.56
CA GLY A 22 -17.84 -13.61 -16.82
C GLY A 22 -17.20 -12.24 -17.06
N ALA A 23 -16.07 -11.95 -16.41
CA ALA A 23 -15.22 -10.84 -16.82
C ALA A 23 -14.40 -11.20 -18.08
N ASP A 24 -14.28 -10.26 -19.01
CA ASP A 24 -13.44 -10.38 -20.21
C ASP A 24 -11.97 -10.14 -19.86
N ALA A 25 -11.71 -9.20 -18.96
CA ALA A 25 -10.41 -8.95 -18.39
C ALA A 25 -10.55 -8.49 -16.94
N ALA A 26 -9.47 -8.58 -16.16
CA ALA A 26 -9.37 -8.08 -14.81
C ALA A 26 -7.91 -7.78 -14.44
N ASP A 27 -7.72 -6.86 -13.50
CA ASP A 27 -6.49 -6.66 -12.75
C ASP A 27 -6.81 -6.62 -11.25
N ALA A 28 -5.83 -7.01 -10.45
CA ALA A 28 -5.95 -7.03 -9.01
C ALA A 28 -4.63 -6.55 -8.39
N VAL A 29 -4.75 -5.81 -7.29
CA VAL A 29 -3.63 -5.30 -6.51
C VAL A 29 -3.81 -5.72 -5.06
N TYR A 30 -2.74 -6.19 -4.44
CA TYR A 30 -2.64 -6.39 -3.00
C TYR A 30 -1.74 -5.30 -2.44
N VAL A 31 -2.19 -4.69 -1.35
CA VAL A 31 -1.38 -3.78 -0.53
C VAL A 31 -1.46 -4.28 0.90
N GLY A 32 -0.31 -4.64 1.46
CA GLY A 32 -0.17 -4.89 2.87
C GLY A 32 0.88 -3.98 3.44
N ASP A 33 0.61 -3.35 4.58
CA ASP A 33 1.54 -2.42 5.20
C ASP A 33 1.50 -2.52 6.73
N ALA A 34 2.61 -2.09 7.33
CA ALA A 34 2.73 -1.90 8.77
C ALA A 34 3.61 -0.68 9.02
N SER A 35 3.23 0.16 9.98
CA SER A 35 3.99 1.33 10.36
C SER A 35 3.92 1.60 11.86
N THR A 36 5.01 2.17 12.39
CA THR A 36 5.09 2.70 13.75
C THR A 36 5.52 4.16 13.67
N SER A 37 4.87 5.02 14.45
CA SER A 37 5.18 6.44 14.54
C SER A 37 5.24 6.90 15.99
N VAL A 38 6.16 7.80 16.29
CA VAL A 38 6.31 8.46 17.59
C VAL A 38 6.33 9.96 17.39
N SER A 39 5.58 10.68 18.21
CA SER A 39 5.65 12.14 18.30
C SER A 39 6.05 12.57 19.71
N VAL A 40 6.82 13.64 19.77
CA VAL A 40 7.26 14.29 21.00
C VAL A 40 7.05 15.78 20.89
N ARG A 41 6.84 16.45 22.03
CA ARG A 41 6.78 17.90 22.11
C ARG A 41 7.46 18.39 23.38
N LEU A 42 8.32 19.37 23.21
CA LEU A 42 9.19 19.91 24.25
C LEU A 42 9.98 18.79 24.97
N GLY A 43 10.42 17.79 24.22
CA GLY A 43 11.14 16.61 24.71
C GLY A 43 10.26 15.58 25.46
N VAL A 44 8.96 15.82 25.57
CA VAL A 44 8.00 14.92 26.23
C VAL A 44 7.28 14.10 25.17
N LEU A 45 7.10 12.81 25.43
CA LEU A 45 6.33 11.93 24.55
C LEU A 45 4.87 12.37 24.49
N GLU A 46 4.34 12.59 23.28
CA GLU A 46 2.93 12.92 23.07
C GLU A 46 2.13 11.72 22.57
N ASP A 47 2.63 11.01 21.55
CA ASP A 47 1.92 9.87 20.96
C ASP A 47 2.85 8.76 20.49
N ILE A 48 2.34 7.53 20.52
CA ILE A 48 2.93 6.35 19.89
C ILE A 48 1.81 5.61 19.15
N GLY A 49 1.92 5.58 17.83
CA GLY A 49 0.98 4.91 16.94
C GLY A 49 1.59 3.69 16.30
N ARG A 50 0.78 2.64 16.15
CA ARG A 50 1.05 1.51 15.25
C ARG A 50 -0.15 1.29 14.35
N SER A 51 0.10 1.10 13.06
CA SER A 51 -0.93 0.82 12.06
C SER A 51 -0.51 -0.38 11.23
N GLU A 52 -1.47 -1.25 10.94
CA GLU A 52 -1.27 -2.42 10.08
C GLU A 52 -2.52 -2.59 9.22
N GLY A 53 -2.31 -2.84 7.93
CA GLY A 53 -3.38 -2.96 6.95
C GLY A 53 -3.05 -4.05 5.93
N GLU A 54 -4.09 -4.73 5.46
CA GLU A 54 -4.01 -5.59 4.29
C GLU A 54 -5.30 -5.45 3.47
N GLU A 55 -5.17 -5.27 2.17
CA GLU A 55 -6.30 -5.09 1.26
C GLU A 55 -6.01 -5.68 -0.12
N ILE A 56 -7.05 -6.23 -0.77
CA ILE A 56 -7.05 -6.53 -2.20
C ILE A 56 -8.02 -5.59 -2.90
N GLY A 57 -7.53 -4.85 -3.89
CA GLY A 57 -8.32 -4.18 -4.90
C GLY A 57 -8.47 -5.05 -6.14
N LEU A 58 -9.68 -5.11 -6.70
CA LEU A 58 -10.01 -5.83 -7.92
C LEU A 58 -10.72 -4.89 -8.88
N ARG A 59 -10.22 -4.79 -10.11
CA ARG A 59 -10.90 -4.15 -11.24
C ARG A 59 -11.24 -5.20 -12.29
N VAL A 60 -12.49 -5.21 -12.73
CA VAL A 60 -12.98 -6.13 -13.77
C VAL A 60 -13.51 -5.35 -14.96
N PHE A 61 -13.44 -5.98 -16.13
CA PHE A 61 -13.90 -5.47 -17.41
C PHE A 61 -14.91 -6.45 -18.03
N VAL A 62 -16.04 -5.93 -18.50
CA VAL A 62 -17.08 -6.66 -19.26
C VAL A 62 -17.40 -5.85 -20.52
N GLY A 63 -16.88 -6.29 -21.67
CA GLY A 63 -16.76 -5.50 -22.88
C GLY A 63 -15.95 -4.22 -22.60
N THR A 64 -16.54 -3.07 -22.92
CA THR A 64 -15.99 -1.74 -22.64
C THR A 64 -16.49 -1.16 -21.30
N ARG A 65 -17.07 -1.97 -20.42
CA ARG A 65 -17.53 -1.53 -19.10
C ARG A 65 -16.58 -2.01 -18.02
N SER A 66 -16.41 -1.24 -16.95
CA SER A 66 -15.55 -1.63 -15.84
C SER A 66 -16.15 -1.31 -14.48
N ALA A 67 -15.69 -2.02 -13.46
CA ALA A 67 -15.95 -1.70 -12.06
C ALA A 67 -14.76 -2.09 -11.20
N SER A 68 -14.57 -1.33 -10.12
CA SER A 68 -13.55 -1.60 -9.11
C SER A 68 -14.19 -1.79 -7.74
N VAL A 69 -13.64 -2.73 -6.99
CA VAL A 69 -14.03 -3.04 -5.61
C VAL A 69 -12.78 -3.36 -4.82
N SER A 70 -12.85 -3.28 -3.50
CA SER A 70 -11.75 -3.67 -2.64
C SER A 70 -12.26 -4.32 -1.35
N THR A 71 -11.39 -5.08 -0.68
CA THR A 71 -11.71 -5.78 0.57
C THR A 71 -10.46 -6.02 1.42
N SER A 72 -10.58 -5.84 2.73
CA SER A 72 -9.58 -6.24 3.71
C SER A 72 -9.75 -7.68 4.22
N ASP A 73 -10.88 -8.32 3.93
CA ASP A 73 -11.07 -9.76 4.17
C ASP A 73 -10.48 -10.56 3.00
N LEU A 74 -9.34 -11.20 3.26
CA LEU A 74 -8.57 -11.98 2.29
C LEU A 74 -8.99 -13.46 2.23
N SER A 75 -10.09 -13.84 2.91
CA SER A 75 -10.59 -15.21 2.86
C SER A 75 -11.10 -15.55 1.45
N PRO A 76 -10.96 -16.81 0.99
CA PRO A 76 -11.45 -17.23 -0.32
C PRO A 76 -12.95 -16.92 -0.55
N ALA A 77 -13.76 -17.03 0.51
CA ALA A 77 -15.19 -16.75 0.46
C ALA A 77 -15.48 -15.25 0.22
N ALA A 78 -14.79 -14.37 0.96
CA ALA A 78 -14.93 -12.92 0.79
C ALA A 78 -14.48 -12.48 -0.60
N ILE A 79 -13.33 -12.99 -1.08
CA ILE A 79 -12.83 -12.72 -2.43
C ILE A 79 -13.86 -13.14 -3.48
N THR A 80 -14.43 -14.34 -3.37
CA THR A 80 -15.45 -14.84 -4.32
C THR A 80 -16.69 -13.95 -4.33
N ALA A 81 -17.16 -13.51 -3.16
CA ALA A 81 -18.32 -12.63 -3.04
C ALA A 81 -18.05 -11.25 -3.68
N VAL A 82 -16.87 -10.68 -3.42
CA VAL A 82 -16.43 -9.38 -3.97
C VAL A 82 -16.26 -9.45 -5.48
N VAL A 83 -15.73 -10.54 -6.02
CA VAL A 83 -15.65 -10.82 -7.46
C VAL A 83 -17.04 -10.80 -8.12
N GLY A 84 -17.99 -11.55 -7.56
CA GLY A 84 -19.35 -11.61 -8.12
C GLY A 84 -20.01 -10.23 -8.16
N ARG A 85 -19.83 -9.46 -7.07
CA ARG A 85 -20.30 -8.08 -6.99
C ARG A 85 -19.63 -7.16 -8.03
N ALA A 86 -18.31 -7.27 -8.22
CA ALA A 86 -17.57 -6.49 -9.20
C ALA A 86 -18.10 -6.70 -10.62
N VAL A 87 -18.32 -7.96 -11.01
CA VAL A 87 -18.82 -8.30 -12.35
C VAL A 87 -20.25 -7.80 -12.55
N ALA A 88 -21.12 -7.96 -11.54
CA ALA A 88 -22.47 -7.40 -11.59
C ALA A 88 -22.45 -5.87 -11.75
N MET A 89 -21.60 -5.18 -11.01
CA MET A 89 -21.42 -3.73 -11.12
C MET A 89 -20.91 -3.32 -12.50
N ALA A 90 -19.94 -4.04 -13.07
CA ALA A 90 -19.40 -3.74 -14.40
C ALA A 90 -20.46 -3.91 -15.49
N ARG A 91 -21.39 -4.86 -15.38
CA ARG A 91 -22.48 -5.04 -16.36
C ARG A 91 -23.45 -3.85 -16.41
N GLU A 92 -23.68 -3.21 -15.27
CA GLU A 92 -24.58 -2.05 -15.13
C GLU A 92 -23.86 -0.71 -15.39
N ALA A 93 -22.53 -0.71 -15.46
CA ALA A 93 -21.76 0.51 -15.69
C ALA A 93 -21.94 1.04 -17.13
N PRO A 94 -21.80 2.36 -17.34
CA PRO A 94 -21.69 2.93 -18.68
C PRO A 94 -20.51 2.34 -19.45
N ALA A 95 -20.67 2.22 -20.77
CA ALA A 95 -19.57 1.85 -21.64
C ALA A 95 -18.52 2.98 -21.70
N ASP A 96 -17.26 2.59 -21.71
CA ASP A 96 -16.08 3.44 -21.84
C ASP A 96 -15.12 2.81 -22.87
N ASP A 97 -15.01 3.43 -24.03
CA ASP A 97 -14.19 2.93 -25.15
C ASP A 97 -12.68 2.90 -24.83
N PHE A 98 -12.26 3.55 -23.73
CA PHE A 98 -10.87 3.57 -23.27
C PHE A 98 -10.61 2.60 -22.11
N ALA A 99 -11.64 1.92 -21.60
CA ALA A 99 -11.49 0.94 -20.53
C ALA A 99 -10.81 -0.34 -21.05
N GLY A 100 -9.74 -0.74 -20.38
CA GLY A 100 -9.08 -2.02 -20.64
C GLY A 100 -7.77 -2.19 -19.89
N LEU A 101 -7.16 -3.36 -20.04
CA LEU A 101 -5.81 -3.62 -19.58
C LEU A 101 -4.78 -2.99 -20.53
N ALA A 102 -3.61 -2.68 -20.00
CA ALA A 102 -2.48 -2.26 -20.81
C ALA A 102 -2.11 -3.37 -21.83
N PRO A 103 -1.81 -3.01 -23.09
CA PRO A 103 -1.31 -3.94 -24.10
C PRO A 103 -0.06 -4.69 -23.62
N ALA A 104 0.06 -5.97 -23.98
CA ALA A 104 1.11 -6.86 -23.48
C ALA A 104 2.54 -6.39 -23.85
N ASP A 105 2.70 -5.72 -24.99
CA ASP A 105 3.95 -5.14 -25.46
C ASP A 105 4.39 -3.89 -24.68
N ARG A 106 3.50 -3.32 -23.86
CA ARG A 106 3.78 -2.19 -22.95
C ARG A 106 4.03 -2.63 -21.51
N LEU A 107 3.88 -3.92 -21.21
CA LEU A 107 4.15 -4.46 -19.89
C LEU A 107 5.65 -4.71 -19.72
N MET A 108 6.12 -4.71 -18.47
CA MET A 108 7.48 -5.13 -18.17
C MET A 108 7.65 -6.61 -18.55
N ILE A 109 8.65 -6.89 -19.40
CA ILE A 109 9.01 -8.23 -19.86
C ILE A 109 10.29 -8.68 -19.14
N GLY A 110 10.35 -9.96 -18.76
CA GLY A 110 11.50 -10.55 -18.09
C GLY A 110 11.49 -10.39 -16.57
N ALA A 111 12.67 -10.55 -15.97
CA ALA A 111 12.84 -10.38 -14.53
C ALA A 111 12.77 -8.88 -14.17
N ALA A 112 12.07 -8.58 -13.07
CA ALA A 112 12.12 -7.23 -12.51
C ALA A 112 13.54 -6.97 -11.99
N PRO A 113 14.09 -5.75 -12.16
CA PRO A 113 15.33 -5.40 -11.50
C PRO A 113 15.15 -5.46 -9.98
N ASP A 114 16.18 -5.94 -9.28
CA ASP A 114 16.24 -5.78 -7.84
C ASP A 114 16.59 -4.32 -7.54
N LEU A 115 15.66 -3.63 -6.87
CA LEU A 115 15.76 -2.21 -6.57
C LEU A 115 16.24 -1.96 -5.13
N ASP A 116 16.49 -3.01 -4.35
CA ASP A 116 16.97 -2.92 -2.96
C ASP A 116 16.11 -1.96 -2.10
N LEU A 117 14.78 -2.14 -2.16
CA LEU A 117 13.81 -1.22 -1.54
C LEU A 117 13.46 -1.56 -0.09
N ASP A 118 13.83 -2.73 0.41
CA ASP A 118 13.52 -3.20 1.77
C ASP A 118 14.82 -3.31 2.56
N ASP A 119 15.08 -2.32 3.41
CA ASP A 119 16.25 -2.24 4.29
C ASP A 119 16.19 -3.25 5.45
N GLY A 120 15.09 -4.01 5.58
CA GLY A 120 14.89 -5.03 6.61
C GLY A 120 14.67 -4.49 8.03
N GLY A 121 14.76 -3.16 8.23
CA GLY A 121 14.69 -2.52 9.54
C GLY A 121 13.27 -2.42 10.09
N ASP A 122 13.10 -2.80 11.37
CA ASP A 122 11.89 -2.58 12.16
C ASP A 122 12.30 -1.95 13.51
N PRO A 123 12.58 -0.63 13.54
CA PRO A 123 13.13 0.03 14.71
C PRO A 123 12.12 0.02 15.86
N ALA A 124 12.59 -0.30 17.06
CA ALA A 124 11.79 -0.26 18.27
C ALA A 124 11.29 1.18 18.56
N GLY A 125 10.13 1.28 19.22
CA GLY A 125 9.53 2.57 19.59
C GLY A 125 10.48 3.50 20.36
N ASP A 126 11.33 2.95 21.24
CA ASP A 126 12.33 3.75 21.97
C ASP A 126 13.39 4.36 21.04
N THR A 127 13.75 3.66 19.96
CA THR A 127 14.67 4.20 18.94
C THR A 127 14.01 5.35 18.17
N LEU A 128 12.75 5.17 17.76
CA LEU A 128 11.98 6.23 17.10
C LEU A 128 11.79 7.44 18.01
N LYS A 129 11.48 7.23 19.30
CA LYS A 129 11.40 8.30 20.29
C LYS A 129 12.70 9.08 20.41
N ALA A 130 13.84 8.39 20.51
CA ALA A 130 15.14 9.04 20.60
C ALA A 130 15.42 9.90 19.35
N LEU A 131 15.07 9.41 18.16
CA LEU A 131 15.20 10.18 16.90
C LEU A 131 14.28 11.42 16.89
N ALA A 132 13.03 11.28 17.32
CA ALA A 132 12.07 12.38 17.38
C ALA A 132 12.54 13.49 18.33
N VAL A 133 13.04 13.13 19.52
CA VAL A 133 13.62 14.07 20.49
C VAL A 133 14.84 14.78 19.91
N ALA A 134 15.77 14.02 19.31
CA ALA A 134 16.97 14.59 18.72
C ALA A 134 16.64 15.58 17.59
N ALA A 135 15.63 15.30 16.78
CA ALA A 135 15.18 16.19 15.71
C ALA A 135 14.57 17.49 16.26
N GLU A 136 13.68 17.38 17.26
CA GLU A 136 13.08 18.53 17.92
C GLU A 136 14.14 19.42 18.59
N ASP A 137 15.04 18.81 19.35
CA ASP A 137 16.08 19.54 20.07
C ASP A 137 17.05 20.25 19.12
N ALA A 138 17.42 19.61 18.01
CA ALA A 138 18.23 20.23 16.97
C ALA A 138 17.55 21.46 16.35
N ALA A 139 16.24 21.38 16.08
CA ALA A 139 15.48 22.51 15.55
C ALA A 139 15.33 23.65 16.58
N ARG A 140 15.08 23.33 17.85
CA ARG A 140 14.95 24.31 18.95
C ARG A 140 16.26 25.00 19.32
N ALA A 141 17.41 24.38 19.03
CA ALA A 141 18.72 24.96 19.28
C ALA A 141 19.07 26.11 18.30
N VAL A 142 18.29 26.30 17.23
CA VAL A 142 18.52 27.39 16.26
C VAL A 142 18.15 28.74 16.89
N PRO A 143 19.04 29.76 16.86
CA PRO A 143 18.74 31.08 17.40
C PRO A 143 17.50 31.73 16.76
N GLY A 144 16.65 32.35 17.57
CA GLY A 144 15.38 32.95 17.14
C GLY A 144 14.20 31.98 17.13
N ILE A 145 14.41 30.70 17.41
CA ILE A 145 13.33 29.75 17.72
C ILE A 145 12.91 29.91 19.18
N THR A 146 11.62 30.10 19.40
CA THR A 146 11.05 30.38 20.72
C THR A 146 10.04 29.33 21.18
N ASN A 147 9.51 28.51 20.27
CA ASN A 147 8.59 27.43 20.63
C ASN A 147 8.66 26.23 19.65
N SER A 148 8.00 25.13 20.00
CA SER A 148 7.96 23.89 19.22
C SER A 148 6.55 23.30 19.10
N GLU A 149 6.23 22.86 17.89
CA GLU A 149 5.08 22.00 17.57
C GLU A 149 5.46 20.51 17.54
N GLY A 150 6.70 20.18 17.91
CA GLY A 150 7.14 18.83 18.18
C GLY A 150 8.13 18.25 17.17
N GLY A 151 8.65 17.08 17.55
CA GLY A 151 9.44 16.19 16.71
C GLY A 151 8.69 14.90 16.41
N GLY A 152 8.95 14.31 15.25
CA GLY A 152 8.34 13.06 14.82
C GLY A 152 9.37 12.10 14.26
N ALA A 153 9.16 10.81 14.48
CA ALA A 153 9.89 9.75 13.79
C ALA A 153 8.95 8.61 13.44
N SER A 154 9.14 8.01 12.27
CA SER A 154 8.34 6.89 11.79
C SER A 154 9.17 5.87 11.03
N ALA A 155 8.69 4.64 11.07
CA ALA A 155 9.15 3.53 10.26
C ALA A 155 7.95 2.80 9.67
N GLY A 156 8.03 2.46 8.40
CA GLY A 156 6.98 1.78 7.66
C GLY A 156 7.56 0.70 6.77
N ARG A 157 6.74 -0.30 6.48
CA ARG A 157 7.03 -1.31 5.47
C ARG A 157 5.76 -1.71 4.73
N ALA A 158 5.92 -2.03 3.45
CA ALA A 158 4.82 -2.46 2.60
C ALA A 158 5.22 -3.63 1.70
N VAL A 159 4.25 -4.50 1.42
CA VAL A 159 4.26 -5.50 0.36
C VAL A 159 3.21 -5.09 -0.65
N ILE A 160 3.62 -4.92 -1.90
CA ILE A 160 2.73 -4.59 -3.01
C ILE A 160 2.84 -5.70 -4.04
N ALA A 161 1.70 -6.22 -4.49
CA ALA A 161 1.63 -7.17 -5.58
C ALA A 161 0.54 -6.75 -6.57
N LEU A 162 0.82 -6.90 -7.86
CA LEU A 162 -0.12 -6.63 -8.94
C LEU A 162 -0.15 -7.81 -9.90
N ALA A 163 -1.35 -8.24 -10.25
CA ALA A 163 -1.56 -9.25 -11.27
C ALA A 163 -2.68 -8.85 -12.23
N THR A 164 -2.60 -9.34 -13.46
CA THR A 164 -3.63 -9.16 -14.48
C THR A 164 -4.04 -10.51 -15.06
N SER A 165 -5.28 -10.62 -15.48
CA SER A 165 -5.79 -11.77 -16.23
C SER A 165 -5.07 -12.00 -17.58
N GLY A 166 -4.28 -11.02 -18.04
CA GLY A 166 -3.42 -11.13 -19.22
C GLY A 166 -2.06 -11.80 -18.95
N GLY A 167 -1.82 -12.31 -17.73
CA GLY A 167 -0.62 -13.08 -17.37
C GLY A 167 0.50 -12.26 -16.76
N PHE A 168 0.31 -10.96 -16.52
CA PHE A 168 1.26 -10.17 -15.73
C PHE A 168 1.06 -10.45 -14.25
N ALA A 169 2.15 -10.67 -13.52
CA ALA A 169 2.13 -10.94 -12.08
C ALA A 169 3.49 -10.57 -11.47
N ARG A 170 3.56 -9.49 -10.70
CA ARG A 170 4.79 -9.01 -10.05
C ARG A 170 4.47 -8.36 -8.72
N GLY A 171 5.41 -8.40 -7.79
CA GLY A 171 5.31 -7.69 -6.54
C GLY A 171 6.70 -7.39 -5.97
N TYR A 172 6.72 -6.50 -4.99
CA TYR A 172 7.93 -6.05 -4.32
C TYR A 172 7.61 -5.72 -2.86
N ARG A 173 8.68 -5.51 -2.10
CA ARG A 173 8.62 -4.98 -0.74
C ARG A 173 9.32 -3.65 -0.70
N GLY A 174 8.92 -2.79 0.23
CA GLY A 174 9.62 -1.54 0.47
C GLY A 174 9.56 -1.14 1.94
N THR A 175 10.61 -0.47 2.40
CA THR A 175 10.65 0.22 3.69
C THR A 175 10.62 1.73 3.49
N SER A 176 10.11 2.44 4.49
CA SER A 176 10.16 3.89 4.55
C SER A 176 10.45 4.35 5.96
N TYR A 177 11.26 5.39 6.10
CA TYR A 177 11.63 5.98 7.38
C TYR A 177 11.49 7.49 7.28
N GLY A 178 10.98 8.12 8.33
CA GLY A 178 10.79 9.56 8.39
C GLY A 178 11.26 10.11 9.73
N VAL A 179 11.90 11.27 9.70
CA VAL A 179 12.20 12.06 10.90
C VAL A 179 11.91 13.52 10.56
N SER A 180 11.21 14.21 11.45
CA SER A 180 10.78 15.60 11.24
C SER A 180 10.77 16.38 12.54
N ALA A 181 10.81 17.71 12.42
CA ALA A 181 10.56 18.63 13.51
C ALA A 181 9.85 19.88 12.97
N SER A 182 8.95 20.45 13.77
CA SER A 182 8.21 21.67 13.44
C SER A 182 8.34 22.67 14.59
N VAL A 183 8.81 23.88 14.30
CA VAL A 183 9.16 24.89 15.31
C VAL A 183 8.67 26.28 14.93
N ILE A 184 8.57 27.17 15.93
CA ILE A 184 8.08 28.54 15.78
C ILE A 184 9.20 29.52 16.14
N ALA A 185 9.48 30.45 15.22
CA ALA A 185 10.38 31.57 15.46
C ALA A 185 9.65 32.76 16.10
N GLY A 186 10.36 33.55 16.92
CA GLY A 186 9.80 34.73 17.59
C GLY A 186 10.81 35.55 18.36
#